data_AF-A0A5B7V8E3-F1
#
_entry.id   AF-A0A5B7V8E3-F1
#
_cell.length_a   1.000
_cell.length_b   1.000
_cell.length_c   1.000
_cell.angle_alpha   90.00
_cell.angle_beta   90.00
_cell.angle_gamma   90.00
#
_symmetry.space_group_name_H-M   'P 1'
#
loop_
_entity.id
_entity.type
_entity.pdbx_description
1 polymer ?
#
loop_
_entity_poly.entity_id
_entity_poly.type
_entity_poly.pdbx_seq_one_letter_code
_entity_poly.pdbx_strand_id
1 'polypeptide(L)'
;MSTPIPSEGPFANAPKRRWLLTQNRQLRAEGIFNFPLPAWAGRFPDGTTYNACPEAGACAKLCYARVGTYRWPVVLAAHERNLWMTMYALADWEAQMAEEIRHKRYLGKWIRLHDSGDFHSDDYLAAWLRIMRNAPEGIWFYCYTKSVSRFRRMVEPNPPENFLWCYSLGGMEDHLLDLESERHADVFPGVTELEAAGYSDQTESDLLSVLSESHKVGIPANRIPMLLKRQGDLRFSELQHALDKKLAEKRRRAAANGLDLAS
;
A
#
# COMPACT_ATOMS: atom_id res chain seq x y z
N MET A 1 -12.25 -0.30 26.29
CA MET A 1 -12.27 -1.74 26.63
C MET A 1 -11.14 -2.42 25.87
N SER A 2 -10.43 -3.37 26.48
CA SER A 2 -9.24 -3.99 25.89
C SER A 2 -9.63 -5.12 24.93
N THR A 3 -9.32 -4.94 23.65
CA THR A 3 -9.61 -5.76 22.46
C THR A 3 -9.53 -7.28 22.64
N PRO A 4 -10.42 -8.10 22.05
CA PRO A 4 -10.14 -9.51 21.83
C PRO A 4 -9.12 -9.62 20.70
N ILE A 5 -7.93 -10.09 21.05
CA ILE A 5 -7.03 -10.70 20.08
C ILE A 5 -7.75 -11.97 19.62
N PRO A 6 -7.66 -12.38 18.34
CA PRO A 6 -8.11 -13.72 17.99
C PRO A 6 -7.51 -14.69 19.01
N SER A 7 -8.39 -15.44 19.70
CA SER A 7 -8.02 -16.30 20.83
C SER A 7 -7.06 -17.41 20.41
N GLU A 8 -6.91 -17.61 19.10
CA GLU A 8 -6.06 -18.59 18.44
C GLU A 8 -5.19 -17.90 17.38
N GLY A 9 -3.98 -18.44 17.16
CA GLY A 9 -3.03 -17.96 16.15
C GLY A 9 -1.73 -17.37 16.73
N PRO A 10 -0.75 -17.04 15.87
CA PRO A 10 0.61 -16.65 16.26
C PRO A 10 0.69 -15.36 17.09
N PHE A 11 -0.41 -14.60 17.19
CA PHE A 11 -0.47 -13.34 17.92
C PHE A 11 -1.37 -13.39 19.16
N ALA A 12 -1.90 -14.55 19.58
CA ALA A 12 -2.83 -14.70 20.70
C ALA A 12 -2.34 -14.02 22.01
N ASN A 13 -1.02 -14.06 22.26
CA ASN A 13 -0.39 -13.48 23.45
C ASN A 13 0.16 -12.05 23.26
N ALA A 14 -0.06 -11.42 22.10
CA ALA A 14 0.47 -10.09 21.83
C ALA A 14 -0.17 -9.03 22.76
N PRO A 15 0.51 -7.95 23.14
CA PRO A 15 -0.06 -6.94 24.04
C PRO A 15 -1.27 -6.25 23.39
N LYS A 16 -2.39 -6.12 24.10
CA LYS A 16 -3.59 -5.45 23.57
C LYS A 16 -3.27 -3.99 23.23
N ARG A 17 -3.60 -3.57 22.01
CA ARG A 17 -3.44 -2.18 21.55
C ARG A 17 -4.75 -1.44 21.70
N ARG A 18 -4.68 -0.25 22.31
CA ARG A 18 -5.85 0.64 22.40
C ARG A 18 -6.29 1.17 21.04
N TRP A 19 -5.33 1.36 20.13
CA TRP A 19 -5.54 1.97 18.81
C TRP A 19 -4.87 1.11 17.73
N LEU A 20 -5.62 0.83 16.67
CA LEU A 20 -5.16 0.21 15.44
C LEU A 20 -4.46 1.23 14.54
N LEU A 21 -5.00 2.44 14.47
CA LEU A 21 -4.41 3.54 13.73
C LEU A 21 -3.22 4.12 14.50
N THR A 22 -2.12 4.35 13.77
CA THR A 22 -0.88 4.91 14.29
C THR A 22 -0.46 6.11 13.45
N GLN A 23 0.73 6.65 13.73
CA GLN A 23 1.38 7.70 12.93
C GLN A 23 2.88 7.48 12.97
N ASN A 24 3.52 7.45 11.80
CA ASN A 24 4.96 7.66 11.70
C ASN A 24 5.30 9.16 11.88
N ARG A 25 6.59 9.51 11.91
CA ARG A 25 7.04 10.89 12.17
C ARG A 25 6.50 11.90 11.14
N GLN A 26 6.50 11.53 9.86
CA GLN A 26 6.08 12.39 8.76
C GLN A 26 4.58 12.63 8.81
N LEU A 27 3.80 11.56 8.80
CA LEU A 27 2.33 11.63 8.85
C LEU A 27 1.83 12.34 10.11
N ARG A 28 2.53 12.20 11.25
CA ARG A 28 2.20 12.92 12.48
C ARG A 28 2.31 14.43 12.33
N ALA A 29 3.31 14.93 11.61
CA ALA A 29 3.50 16.37 11.40
C ALA A 29 2.32 17.00 10.64
N GLU A 30 1.67 16.21 9.79
CA GLU A 30 0.50 16.62 8.99
C GLU A 30 -0.83 16.25 9.65
N GLY A 31 -0.81 15.62 10.84
CA GLY A 31 -2.02 15.15 11.50
C GLY A 31 -2.72 13.97 10.81
N ILE A 32 -1.98 13.23 9.98
CA ILE A 32 -2.45 12.07 9.22
C ILE A 32 -2.25 10.81 10.07
N PHE A 33 -3.27 9.97 10.14
CA PHE A 33 -3.23 8.64 10.74
C PHE A 33 -2.98 7.56 9.69
N ASN A 34 -2.43 6.42 10.08
CA ASN A 34 -2.23 5.32 9.14
C ASN A 34 -2.52 3.94 9.74
N PHE A 35 -2.93 3.02 8.86
CA PHE A 35 -3.06 1.59 9.17
C PHE A 35 -1.95 0.81 8.44
N PRO A 36 -0.85 0.44 9.12
CA PRO A 36 0.28 -0.22 8.48
C PRO A 36 0.06 -1.73 8.32
N LEU A 37 0.52 -2.29 7.20
CA LEU A 37 0.65 -3.72 6.94
C LEU A 37 2.13 -4.07 6.69
N PRO A 38 2.56 -5.36 6.73
CA PRO A 38 3.93 -5.70 6.38
C PRO A 38 4.12 -5.55 4.87
N ALA A 39 5.34 -5.28 4.44
CA ALA A 39 5.62 -5.08 3.02
C ALA A 39 5.74 -6.41 2.26
N TRP A 40 5.01 -6.52 1.14
CA TRP A 40 5.08 -7.63 0.18
C TRP A 40 4.78 -8.99 0.81
N ALA A 41 5.61 -10.00 0.55
CA ALA A 41 5.42 -11.36 1.01
C ALA A 41 6.40 -11.73 2.14
N GLY A 42 5.93 -12.61 3.02
CA GLY A 42 6.68 -13.03 4.20
C GLY A 42 6.09 -14.29 4.84
N ARG A 43 6.49 -14.54 6.09
CA ARG A 43 5.98 -15.63 6.93
C ARG A 43 5.63 -15.08 8.29
N PHE A 44 4.48 -15.49 8.81
CA PHE A 44 4.11 -15.28 10.20
C PHE A 44 4.99 -16.12 11.14
N PRO A 45 4.97 -15.85 12.46
CA PRO A 45 5.74 -16.62 13.45
C PRO A 45 5.45 -18.13 13.48
N ASP A 46 4.25 -18.56 13.07
CA ASP A 46 3.86 -19.96 12.96
C ASP A 46 4.37 -20.64 11.67
N GLY A 47 5.05 -19.90 10.79
CA GLY A 47 5.58 -20.35 9.51
C GLY A 47 4.62 -20.18 8.32
N THR A 48 3.35 -19.80 8.57
CA THR A 48 2.35 -19.55 7.53
C THR A 48 2.80 -18.42 6.62
N THR A 49 2.79 -18.64 5.30
CA THR A 49 3.17 -17.62 4.33
C THR A 49 2.05 -16.62 4.10
N TYR A 50 2.41 -15.36 3.84
CA TYR A 50 1.46 -14.33 3.43
C TYR A 50 1.96 -13.53 2.23
N ASN A 51 1.04 -12.89 1.51
CA ASN A 51 1.33 -11.85 0.54
C ASN A 51 0.43 -10.63 0.80
N ALA A 52 1.03 -9.57 1.34
CA ALA A 52 0.36 -8.30 1.62
C ALA A 52 0.35 -7.34 0.42
N CYS A 53 1.05 -7.65 -0.68
CA CYS A 53 1.04 -6.85 -1.90
C CYS A 53 0.92 -7.76 -3.13
N PRO A 54 -0.27 -8.28 -3.45
CA PRO A 54 -0.48 -9.19 -4.59
C PRO A 54 0.06 -8.63 -5.91
N GLU A 55 -0.17 -7.33 -6.16
CA GLU A 55 0.22 -6.68 -7.43
C GLU A 55 1.63 -6.07 -7.41
N ALA A 56 2.48 -6.47 -6.46
CA ALA A 56 3.85 -5.97 -6.41
C ALA A 56 4.69 -6.48 -7.58
N GLY A 57 5.20 -5.55 -8.38
CA GLY A 57 6.10 -5.84 -9.50
C GLY A 57 7.56 -5.54 -9.16
N ALA A 58 8.20 -4.68 -9.95
CA ALA A 58 9.56 -4.21 -9.75
C ALA A 58 9.76 -3.59 -8.36
N CYS A 59 8.72 -2.98 -7.79
CA CYS A 59 8.75 -2.39 -6.46
C CYS A 59 9.14 -3.39 -5.35
N ALA A 60 8.86 -4.69 -5.52
CA ALA A 60 9.15 -5.70 -4.49
C ALA A 60 10.65 -5.80 -4.15
N LYS A 61 11.52 -5.47 -5.11
CA LYS A 61 12.99 -5.46 -4.95
C LYS A 61 13.55 -4.13 -4.43
N LEU A 62 12.73 -3.08 -4.43
CA LEU A 62 13.09 -1.70 -4.09
C LEU A 62 12.28 -1.13 -2.93
N CYS A 63 11.41 -1.94 -2.31
CA CYS A 63 10.51 -1.49 -1.27
C CYS A 63 11.27 -1.02 -0.03
N TYR A 64 11.14 0.27 0.30
CA TYR A 64 11.77 0.89 1.46
C TYR A 64 11.31 0.24 2.78
N ALA A 65 10.07 -0.25 2.85
CA ALA A 65 9.52 -0.94 4.01
C ALA A 65 10.01 -2.38 4.18
N ARG A 66 10.90 -2.87 3.30
CA ARG A 66 11.60 -4.16 3.47
C ARG A 66 12.99 -4.02 4.09
N VAL A 67 13.37 -2.81 4.53
CA VAL A 67 14.66 -2.52 5.17
C VAL A 67 14.48 -1.57 6.36
N GLY A 68 15.55 -1.35 7.12
CA GLY A 68 15.56 -0.36 8.20
C GLY A 68 14.58 -0.64 9.33
N THR A 69 13.94 0.41 9.85
CA THR A 69 13.04 0.37 11.01
C THR A 69 11.83 -0.54 10.80
N TYR A 70 11.34 -0.69 9.57
CA TYR A 70 10.25 -1.61 9.23
C TYR A 70 10.61 -3.08 9.47
N ARG A 71 11.91 -3.41 9.55
CA ARG A 71 12.40 -4.75 9.85
C ARG A 71 12.73 -4.97 11.34
N TRP A 72 12.60 -3.95 12.18
CA TRP A 72 12.77 -4.14 13.62
C TRP A 72 11.71 -5.13 14.13
N PRO A 73 12.07 -6.15 14.93
CA PRO A 73 11.15 -7.23 15.30
C PRO A 73 9.81 -6.73 15.86
N VAL A 74 9.83 -5.70 16.70
CA VAL A 74 8.62 -5.13 17.32
C VAL A 74 7.74 -4.42 16.28
N VAL A 75 8.33 -3.76 15.29
CA VAL A 75 7.60 -3.07 14.22
C VAL A 75 7.02 -4.09 13.24
N LEU A 76 7.84 -5.06 12.82
CA LEU A 76 7.38 -6.12 11.92
C LEU A 76 6.26 -6.94 12.55
N ALA A 77 6.42 -7.39 13.80
CA ALA A 77 5.38 -8.14 14.51
C ALA A 77 4.07 -7.34 14.67
N ALA A 78 4.17 -6.01 14.80
CA ALA A 78 3.00 -5.14 14.82
C ALA A 78 2.25 -5.13 13.48
N HIS A 79 3.00 -5.02 12.38
CA HIS A 79 2.43 -4.98 11.04
C HIS A 79 1.87 -6.34 10.67
N GLU A 80 2.58 -7.42 10.96
CA GLU A 80 2.11 -8.79 10.74
C GLU A 80 0.86 -9.11 11.55
N ARG A 81 0.74 -8.60 12.78
CA ARG A 81 -0.50 -8.71 13.54
C ARG A 81 -1.66 -7.97 12.86
N ASN A 82 -1.43 -6.77 12.30
CA ASN A 82 -2.44 -6.06 11.54
C ASN A 82 -2.90 -6.86 10.31
N LEU A 83 -1.96 -7.47 9.59
CA LEU A 83 -2.29 -8.35 8.47
C LEU A 83 -3.05 -9.60 8.92
N TRP A 84 -2.63 -10.23 10.02
CA TRP A 84 -3.30 -11.40 10.56
C TRP A 84 -4.77 -11.11 10.87
N MET A 85 -5.05 -9.97 11.50
CA MET A 85 -6.42 -9.55 11.81
C MET A 85 -7.25 -9.38 10.53
N THR A 86 -6.69 -8.79 9.48
CA THR A 86 -7.43 -8.58 8.21
C THR A 86 -7.54 -9.84 7.35
N MET A 87 -6.72 -10.86 7.59
CA MET A 87 -6.79 -12.15 6.91
C MET A 87 -7.68 -13.17 7.63
N TYR A 88 -7.64 -13.22 8.96
CA TYR A 88 -8.21 -14.32 9.74
C TYR A 88 -9.24 -13.91 10.80
N ALA A 89 -9.40 -12.61 11.05
CA ALA A 89 -10.37 -12.08 12.01
C ALA A 89 -11.04 -10.80 11.46
N LEU A 90 -11.39 -10.84 10.16
CA LEU A 90 -11.80 -9.64 9.42
C LEU A 90 -13.01 -8.93 10.03
N ALA A 91 -14.02 -9.68 10.49
CA ALA A 91 -15.21 -9.11 11.12
C ALA A 91 -14.90 -8.39 12.43
N ASP A 92 -14.06 -8.98 13.28
CA ASP A 92 -13.63 -8.37 14.55
C ASP A 92 -12.78 -7.12 14.30
N TRP A 93 -11.88 -7.20 13.32
CA TRP A 93 -11.07 -6.06 12.89
C TRP A 93 -11.94 -4.91 12.36
N GLU A 94 -12.93 -5.21 11.52
CA GLU A 94 -13.84 -4.22 10.95
C GLU A 94 -14.65 -3.52 12.03
N ALA A 95 -15.25 -4.30 12.95
CA ALA A 95 -15.98 -3.75 14.09
C ALA A 95 -15.10 -2.87 14.98
N GLN A 96 -13.86 -3.30 15.24
CA GLN A 96 -12.92 -2.52 16.03
C GLN A 96 -12.51 -1.22 15.33
N MET A 97 -12.20 -1.27 14.03
CA MET A 97 -11.81 -0.09 13.26
C MET A 97 -12.99 0.91 13.17
N ALA A 98 -14.20 0.41 12.91
CA ALA A 98 -15.41 1.22 12.83
C ALA A 98 -15.74 1.93 14.16
N GLU A 99 -15.51 1.27 15.30
CA GLU A 99 -15.63 1.90 16.62
C GLU A 99 -14.50 2.91 16.87
N GLU A 100 -13.26 2.56 16.53
CA GLU A 100 -12.11 3.41 16.74
C GLU A 100 -12.25 4.76 16.02
N ILE A 101 -12.63 4.76 14.74
CA ILE A 101 -12.74 6.00 13.94
C ILE A 101 -13.78 6.99 14.49
N ARG A 102 -14.72 6.55 15.33
CA ARG A 102 -15.70 7.44 16.00
C ARG A 102 -15.08 8.30 17.09
N HIS A 103 -13.87 7.97 17.54
CA HIS A 103 -13.22 8.74 18.59
C HIS A 103 -12.86 10.16 18.10
N LYS A 104 -13.11 11.16 18.96
CA LYS A 104 -12.88 12.60 18.68
C LYS A 104 -11.49 12.99 18.15
N ARG A 105 -10.49 12.10 18.26
CA ARG A 105 -9.14 12.32 17.77
C ARG A 105 -9.02 12.26 16.24
N TYR A 106 -10.01 11.65 15.59
CA TYR A 106 -10.03 11.44 14.13
C TYR A 106 -10.92 12.45 13.41
N LEU A 107 -11.74 13.22 14.13
CA LEU A 107 -12.59 14.26 13.54
C LEU A 107 -11.75 15.32 12.82
N GLY A 108 -12.08 15.60 11.57
CA GLY A 108 -11.33 16.54 10.72
C GLY A 108 -9.94 16.05 10.33
N LYS A 109 -9.68 14.73 10.36
CA LYS A 109 -8.37 14.13 10.08
C LYS A 109 -8.40 13.25 8.84
N TRP A 110 -7.20 13.01 8.33
CA TRP A 110 -6.92 12.11 7.23
C TRP A 110 -6.40 10.77 7.74
N ILE A 111 -6.83 9.69 7.09
CA ILE A 111 -6.38 8.33 7.34
C ILE A 111 -5.79 7.78 6.04
N ARG A 112 -4.47 7.60 6.05
CA ARG A 112 -3.74 6.87 5.01
C ARG A 112 -3.93 5.37 5.23
N LEU A 113 -4.59 4.72 4.29
CA LEU A 113 -4.56 3.27 4.22
C LEU A 113 -3.16 2.88 3.71
N HIS A 114 -2.44 2.13 4.55
CA HIS A 114 -1.14 1.52 4.26
C HIS A 114 -0.02 2.56 4.04
N ASP A 115 0.93 2.65 4.98
CA ASP A 115 2.27 3.20 4.71
C ASP A 115 3.16 2.14 4.02
N SER A 116 2.93 0.86 4.34
CA SER A 116 3.42 -0.32 3.65
C SER A 116 2.36 -1.40 3.56
N GLY A 117 2.51 -2.32 2.61
CA GLY A 117 1.46 -3.27 2.24
C GLY A 117 0.52 -2.70 1.17
N ASP A 118 -0.47 -3.48 0.76
CA ASP A 118 -1.55 -3.09 -0.16
C ASP A 118 -2.80 -3.93 0.18
N PHE A 119 -3.87 -3.80 -0.60
CA PHE A 119 -5.07 -4.63 -0.48
C PHE A 119 -4.77 -6.07 -0.89
N HIS A 120 -4.80 -6.99 0.09
CA HIS A 120 -4.49 -8.41 -0.13
C HIS A 120 -5.69 -9.27 -0.57
N SER A 121 -6.91 -8.77 -0.37
CA SER A 121 -8.15 -9.46 -0.79
C SER A 121 -9.28 -8.47 -1.09
N ASP A 122 -10.28 -8.93 -1.84
CA ASP A 122 -11.50 -8.19 -2.12
C ASP A 122 -12.32 -7.96 -0.84
N ASP A 123 -12.41 -8.96 0.04
CA ASP A 123 -13.12 -8.85 1.33
C ASP A 123 -12.52 -7.77 2.22
N TYR A 124 -11.18 -7.67 2.24
CA TYR A 124 -10.49 -6.63 2.99
C TYR A 124 -10.75 -5.22 2.46
N LEU A 125 -10.73 -5.05 1.13
CA LEU A 125 -11.13 -3.77 0.51
C LEU A 125 -12.60 -3.45 0.81
N ALA A 126 -13.50 -4.43 0.67
CA ALA A 126 -14.93 -4.25 0.94
C ALA A 126 -15.20 -3.81 2.39
N ALA A 127 -14.45 -4.35 3.36
CA ALA A 127 -14.53 -3.93 4.75
C ALA A 127 -14.10 -2.46 4.94
N TRP A 128 -13.00 -2.03 4.31
CA TRP A 128 -12.62 -0.61 4.30
C TRP A 128 -13.69 0.29 3.69
N LEU A 129 -14.30 -0.10 2.57
CA LEU A 129 -15.36 0.67 1.93
C LEU A 129 -16.60 0.81 2.84
N ARG A 130 -16.94 -0.24 3.62
CA ARG A 130 -18.00 -0.14 4.64
C ARG A 130 -17.63 0.80 5.77
N ILE A 131 -16.39 0.73 6.26
CA ILE A 131 -15.88 1.65 7.30
C ILE A 131 -15.96 3.10 6.82
N MET A 132 -15.50 3.40 5.61
CA MET A 132 -15.49 4.76 5.03
C MET A 132 -16.90 5.34 4.93
N ARG A 133 -17.86 4.56 4.39
CA ARG A 133 -19.25 4.98 4.23
C ARG A 133 -19.98 5.23 5.55
N ASN A 134 -19.53 4.60 6.63
CA ASN A 134 -20.12 4.75 7.97
C ASN A 134 -19.27 5.63 8.90
N ALA A 135 -18.22 6.25 8.38
CA ALA A 135 -17.36 7.12 9.17
C ALA A 135 -18.11 8.41 9.56
N PRO A 136 -17.82 8.98 10.74
CA PRO A 136 -18.25 10.34 11.06
C PRO A 136 -17.82 11.34 9.97
N GLU A 137 -18.65 12.38 9.80
CA GLU A 137 -18.37 13.47 8.87
C GLU A 137 -17.01 14.14 9.18
N GLY A 138 -16.32 14.57 8.12
CA GLY A 138 -15.02 15.25 8.22
C GLY A 138 -13.82 14.32 8.40
N ILE A 139 -14.02 13.00 8.39
CA ILE A 139 -12.92 12.03 8.32
C ILE A 139 -12.68 11.63 6.86
N TRP A 140 -11.45 11.85 6.40
CA TRP A 140 -11.04 11.56 5.02
C TRP A 140 -10.09 10.36 4.98
N PHE A 141 -10.20 9.57 3.93
CA PHE A 141 -9.37 8.41 3.70
C PHE A 141 -8.63 8.56 2.38
N TYR A 142 -7.39 8.07 2.33
CA TYR A 142 -6.67 7.95 1.08
C TYR A 142 -5.69 6.80 1.05
N CYS A 143 -5.32 6.35 -0.15
CA CYS A 143 -4.30 5.34 -0.33
C CYS A 143 -3.45 5.56 -1.58
N TYR A 144 -2.24 5.01 -1.53
CA TYR A 144 -1.53 4.59 -2.73
C TYR A 144 -1.83 3.11 -2.96
N THR A 145 -2.11 2.69 -4.19
CA THR A 145 -2.34 1.27 -4.48
C THR A 145 -1.82 0.85 -5.84
N LYS A 146 -1.40 -0.41 -5.97
CA LYS A 146 -1.07 -1.09 -7.23
C LYS A 146 -2.22 -1.96 -7.74
N SER A 147 -3.33 -2.02 -6.99
CA SER A 147 -4.47 -2.90 -7.26
C SER A 147 -5.46 -2.29 -8.27
N VAL A 148 -5.01 -2.00 -9.49
CA VAL A 148 -5.80 -1.33 -10.53
C VAL A 148 -7.08 -2.09 -10.86
N SER A 149 -6.97 -3.38 -11.16
CA SER A 149 -8.13 -4.21 -11.56
C SER A 149 -9.17 -4.33 -10.44
N ARG A 150 -8.71 -4.38 -9.19
CA ARG A 150 -9.56 -4.44 -8.00
C ARG A 150 -10.30 -3.12 -7.78
N PHE A 151 -9.61 -1.98 -7.93
CA PHE A 151 -10.23 -0.65 -7.76
C PHE A 151 -11.25 -0.34 -8.86
N ARG A 152 -10.94 -0.66 -10.12
CA ARG A 152 -11.89 -0.56 -11.24
C ARG A 152 -13.18 -1.33 -11.00
N ARG A 153 -13.08 -2.51 -10.37
CA ARG A 153 -14.24 -3.35 -10.08
C ARG A 153 -15.03 -2.90 -8.86
N MET A 154 -14.35 -2.48 -7.79
CA MET A 154 -14.96 -2.36 -6.46
C MET A 154 -15.08 -0.92 -5.94
N VAL A 155 -14.28 0.01 -6.45
CA VAL A 155 -14.19 1.39 -5.94
C VAL A 155 -14.77 2.36 -6.96
N GLU A 156 -14.18 2.40 -8.16
CA GLU A 156 -14.53 3.39 -9.20
C GLU A 156 -16.02 3.47 -9.56
N PRO A 157 -16.80 2.36 -9.59
CA PRO A 157 -18.22 2.44 -9.95
C PRO A 157 -19.07 3.20 -8.91
N ASN A 158 -18.64 3.24 -7.65
CA ASN A 158 -19.37 3.89 -6.56
C ASN A 158 -18.43 4.19 -5.36
N PRO A 159 -17.51 5.16 -5.50
CA PRO A 159 -16.53 5.46 -4.48
C PRO A 159 -17.21 6.12 -3.26
N PRO A 160 -16.80 5.81 -2.02
CA PRO A 160 -17.18 6.62 -0.87
C PRO A 160 -16.75 8.08 -1.07
N GLU A 161 -17.63 9.04 -0.74
CA GLU A 161 -17.37 10.47 -0.96
C GLU A 161 -16.13 11.01 -0.21
N ASN A 162 -15.76 10.35 0.89
CA ASN A 162 -14.61 10.68 1.73
C ASN A 162 -13.36 9.84 1.42
N PHE A 163 -13.30 9.18 0.25
CA PHE A 163 -12.18 8.33 -0.13
C PHE A 163 -11.53 8.79 -1.44
N LEU A 164 -10.24 9.10 -1.38
CA LEU A 164 -9.42 9.43 -2.54
C LEU A 164 -8.31 8.38 -2.72
N TRP A 165 -7.80 8.18 -3.93
CA TRP A 165 -6.69 7.27 -4.15
C TRP A 165 -5.75 7.76 -5.25
N CYS A 166 -4.54 7.22 -5.22
CA CYS A 166 -3.53 7.44 -6.23
C CYS A 166 -2.95 6.08 -6.65
N TYR A 167 -2.98 5.78 -7.95
CA TYR A 167 -2.36 4.55 -8.45
C TYR A 167 -0.84 4.67 -8.36
N SER A 168 -0.15 3.69 -7.79
CA SER A 168 1.31 3.76 -7.62
C SER A 168 1.99 2.84 -8.64
N LEU A 169 2.77 3.41 -9.54
CA LEU A 169 3.52 2.66 -10.55
C LEU A 169 4.63 1.79 -9.94
N GLY A 170 5.13 0.85 -10.74
CA GLY A 170 6.05 -0.21 -10.33
C GLY A 170 5.36 -1.53 -9.96
N GLY A 171 4.08 -1.69 -10.31
CA GLY A 171 3.23 -2.85 -10.04
C GLY A 171 2.98 -3.71 -11.29
N MET A 172 2.43 -4.91 -11.10
CA MET A 172 2.14 -5.82 -12.22
C MET A 172 1.05 -5.30 -13.18
N GLU A 173 0.23 -4.37 -12.70
CA GLU A 173 -0.94 -3.86 -13.40
C GLU A 173 -0.72 -2.45 -14.00
N ASP A 174 0.51 -1.93 -14.03
CA ASP A 174 0.82 -0.60 -14.58
C ASP A 174 0.28 -0.40 -16.01
N HIS A 175 0.27 -1.46 -16.82
CA HIS A 175 -0.23 -1.47 -18.21
C HIS A 175 -1.74 -1.25 -18.33
N LEU A 176 -2.49 -1.32 -17.23
CA LEU A 176 -3.92 -1.03 -17.23
C LEU A 176 -4.21 0.48 -17.18
N LEU A 177 -3.24 1.30 -16.79
CA LEU A 177 -3.43 2.73 -16.55
C LEU A 177 -3.25 3.58 -17.82
N ASP A 178 -4.10 4.57 -18.00
CA ASP A 178 -3.92 5.70 -18.89
C ASP A 178 -3.17 6.82 -18.16
N LEU A 179 -1.86 6.87 -18.38
CA LEU A 179 -0.96 7.84 -17.71
C LEU A 179 -1.18 9.29 -18.16
N GLU A 180 -1.98 9.55 -19.20
CA GLU A 180 -2.30 10.92 -19.62
C GLU A 180 -3.53 11.49 -18.92
N SER A 181 -4.39 10.66 -18.32
CA SER A 181 -5.59 11.14 -17.61
C SER A 181 -5.77 10.62 -16.19
N GLU A 182 -5.27 9.43 -15.87
CA GLU A 182 -5.48 8.82 -14.55
C GLU A 182 -4.42 9.28 -13.55
N ARG A 183 -4.86 9.60 -12.33
CA ARG A 183 -3.97 10.01 -11.24
C ARG A 183 -3.05 8.86 -10.82
N HIS A 184 -1.75 9.12 -10.89
CA HIS A 184 -0.74 8.14 -10.54
C HIS A 184 0.49 8.77 -9.88
N ALA A 185 1.17 7.96 -9.08
CA ALA A 185 2.44 8.25 -8.47
C ALA A 185 3.54 7.35 -9.03
N ASP A 186 4.70 7.92 -9.33
CA ASP A 186 5.91 7.18 -9.67
C ASP A 186 7.06 7.54 -8.73
N VAL A 187 8.02 6.63 -8.58
CA VAL A 187 9.17 6.80 -7.69
C VAL A 187 10.42 7.05 -8.50
N PHE A 188 11.01 8.22 -8.33
CA PHE A 188 12.19 8.69 -9.06
C PHE A 188 13.45 8.62 -8.22
N PRO A 189 14.64 8.52 -8.81
CA PRO A 189 15.91 8.56 -8.05
C PRO A 189 16.05 9.86 -7.23
N GLY A 190 15.51 10.97 -7.72
CA GLY A 190 15.53 12.28 -7.08
C GLY A 190 14.50 13.26 -7.64
N VAL A 191 14.53 14.47 -7.09
CA VAL A 191 13.60 15.57 -7.47
C VAL A 191 13.92 16.13 -8.85
N THR A 192 15.19 16.19 -9.23
CA THR A 192 15.57 16.66 -10.57
C THR A 192 14.99 15.75 -11.67
N GLU A 193 15.00 14.44 -11.46
CA GLU A 193 14.47 13.47 -12.43
C GLU A 193 12.94 13.51 -12.52
N LEU A 194 12.24 13.71 -11.41
CA LEU A 194 10.77 13.82 -11.43
C LEU A 194 10.32 15.12 -12.12
N GLU A 195 10.99 16.24 -11.87
CA GLU A 195 10.69 17.53 -12.51
C GLU A 195 10.96 17.46 -14.02
N ALA A 196 12.09 16.86 -14.42
CA ALA A 196 12.43 16.66 -15.83
C ALA A 196 11.40 15.77 -16.55
N ALA A 197 10.74 14.86 -15.84
CA ALA A 197 9.67 14.00 -16.38
C ALA A 197 8.28 14.65 -16.34
N GLY A 198 8.14 15.89 -15.83
CA GLY A 198 6.87 16.61 -15.73
C GLY A 198 5.96 16.13 -14.59
N TYR A 199 6.52 15.53 -13.54
CA TYR A 199 5.78 15.10 -12.35
C TYR A 199 5.85 16.17 -11.26
N SER A 200 4.80 16.32 -10.44
CA SER A 200 4.79 17.23 -9.30
C SER A 200 5.37 16.56 -8.05
N ASP A 201 6.35 17.18 -7.39
CA ASP A 201 6.92 16.65 -6.14
C ASP A 201 5.91 16.66 -4.99
N GLN A 202 5.69 15.51 -4.34
CA GLN A 202 4.82 15.41 -3.16
C GLN A 202 5.55 15.64 -1.82
N THR A 203 6.85 15.90 -1.80
CA THR A 203 7.67 15.92 -0.57
C THR A 203 7.15 16.85 0.52
N GLU A 204 6.50 17.96 0.16
CA GLU A 204 5.93 18.91 1.13
C GLU A 204 4.80 18.30 1.97
N SER A 205 3.96 17.44 1.37
CA SER A 205 2.83 16.81 2.04
C SER A 205 2.43 15.52 1.34
N ASP A 206 2.24 14.45 2.13
CA ASP A 206 1.81 13.16 1.57
C ASP A 206 0.39 13.23 0.95
N LEU A 207 -0.41 14.23 1.35
CA LEU A 207 -1.73 14.50 0.77
C LEU A 207 -1.67 15.01 -0.67
N LEU A 208 -0.53 15.54 -1.13
CA LEU A 208 -0.36 15.96 -2.52
C LEU A 208 -0.54 14.78 -3.49
N SER A 209 -0.40 13.54 -3.03
CA SER A 209 -0.74 12.36 -3.85
C SER A 209 -2.17 12.33 -4.37
N VAL A 210 -3.10 12.93 -3.64
CA VAL A 210 -4.54 12.94 -3.98
C VAL A 210 -5.10 14.36 -4.10
N LEU A 211 -4.41 15.38 -3.59
CA LEU A 211 -4.84 16.78 -3.62
C LEU A 211 -4.07 17.66 -4.60
N SER A 212 -2.98 17.19 -5.21
CA SER A 212 -2.27 17.98 -6.22
C SER A 212 -3.17 18.26 -7.43
N GLU A 213 -3.02 19.44 -8.03
CA GLU A 213 -3.69 19.78 -9.30
C GLU A 213 -3.27 18.83 -10.43
N SER A 214 -1.97 18.48 -10.49
CA SER A 214 -1.44 17.50 -11.43
C SER A 214 -1.88 16.08 -11.07
N HIS A 215 -2.25 15.29 -12.08
CA HIS A 215 -2.48 13.85 -11.94
C HIS A 215 -1.17 13.04 -11.92
N LYS A 216 -0.04 13.65 -12.32
CA LYS A 216 1.30 13.03 -12.34
C LYS A 216 2.07 13.39 -11.06
N VAL A 217 2.10 12.49 -10.09
CA VAL A 217 2.69 12.71 -8.75
C VAL A 217 4.08 12.06 -8.64
N GLY A 218 5.11 12.85 -8.43
CA GLY A 218 6.49 12.39 -8.27
C GLY A 218 6.84 12.15 -6.81
N ILE A 219 7.41 10.98 -6.52
CA ILE A 219 7.96 10.64 -5.20
C ILE A 219 9.47 10.47 -5.34
N PRO A 220 10.31 11.29 -4.70
CA PRO A 220 11.73 11.01 -4.64
C PRO A 220 11.98 9.76 -3.78
N ALA A 221 12.83 8.86 -4.28
CA ALA A 221 13.16 7.63 -3.59
C ALA A 221 13.78 7.93 -2.22
N ASN A 222 13.41 7.12 -1.22
CA ASN A 222 14.01 7.18 0.10
C ASN A 222 15.54 7.04 -0.03
N ARG A 223 16.29 7.87 0.71
CA ARG A 223 17.76 7.92 0.69
C ARG A 223 18.39 6.69 1.36
N ILE A 224 18.20 5.52 0.76
CA ILE A 224 18.69 4.21 1.21
C ILE A 224 19.72 3.75 0.18
N PRO A 225 21.03 3.84 0.47
CA PRO A 225 22.09 3.70 -0.55
C PRO A 225 22.01 2.42 -1.38
N MET A 226 21.73 1.28 -0.75
CA MET A 226 21.60 0.00 -1.45
C MET A 226 20.40 -0.03 -2.42
N LEU A 227 19.28 0.61 -2.05
CA LEU A 227 18.09 0.64 -2.90
C LEU A 227 18.27 1.63 -4.05
N LEU A 228 18.84 2.82 -3.79
CA LEU A 228 19.21 3.79 -4.83
C LEU A 228 20.18 3.18 -5.85
N LYS A 229 21.23 2.49 -5.38
CA LYS A 229 22.16 1.77 -6.27
C LYS A 229 21.46 0.72 -7.12
N ARG A 230 20.42 0.06 -6.60
CA ARG A 230 19.66 -0.97 -7.32
C ARG A 230 18.65 -0.36 -8.30
N GLN A 231 18.07 0.78 -7.95
CA GLN A 231 17.17 1.54 -8.81
C GLN A 231 17.93 2.13 -10.01
N GLY A 232 19.14 2.66 -9.76
CA GLY A 232 19.91 3.38 -10.77
C GLY A 232 19.20 4.69 -11.15
N ASP A 233 19.25 5.02 -12.43
CA ASP A 233 18.68 6.27 -12.97
C ASP A 233 17.21 6.12 -13.42
N LEU A 234 16.63 4.94 -13.23
CA LEU A 234 15.28 4.63 -13.69
C LEU A 234 14.22 4.94 -12.63
N ARG A 235 13.05 5.37 -13.07
CA ARG A 235 11.85 5.41 -12.22
C ARG A 235 11.20 4.02 -12.13
N PHE A 236 10.29 3.84 -11.17
CA PHE A 236 9.70 2.53 -10.91
C PHE A 236 8.88 1.99 -12.10
N SER A 237 8.15 2.86 -12.82
CA SER A 237 7.43 2.44 -14.03
C SER A 237 8.35 1.90 -15.13
N GLU A 238 9.53 2.49 -15.33
CA GLU A 238 10.49 2.04 -16.33
C GLU A 238 11.10 0.69 -15.95
N LEU A 239 11.42 0.50 -14.66
CA LEU A 239 11.88 -0.77 -14.13
C LEU A 239 10.82 -1.87 -14.30
N GLN A 240 9.56 -1.53 -14.10
CA GLN A 240 8.44 -2.43 -14.31
C GLN A 240 8.26 -2.78 -15.79
N HIS A 241 8.28 -1.79 -16.67
CA HIS A 241 8.19 -2.01 -18.11
C HIS A 241 9.33 -2.93 -18.62
N ALA A 242 10.55 -2.72 -18.13
CA ALA A 242 11.69 -3.59 -18.45
C ALA A 242 11.49 -5.02 -17.94
N LEU A 243 10.92 -5.18 -16.73
CA LEU A 243 10.58 -6.48 -16.17
C LEU A 243 9.52 -7.21 -17.02
N ASP A 244 8.45 -6.51 -17.41
CA ASP A 244 7.37 -7.07 -18.22
C ASP A 244 7.85 -7.50 -19.60
N LYS A 245 8.67 -6.67 -20.26
CA LYS A 245 9.31 -7.02 -21.53
C LYS A 245 10.12 -8.32 -21.41
N LYS A 246 10.94 -8.44 -20.35
CA LYS A 246 11.74 -9.64 -20.09
C LYS A 246 10.87 -10.88 -19.83
N LEU A 247 9.78 -10.74 -19.08
CA LEU A 247 8.85 -11.85 -18.83
C LEU A 247 8.11 -12.28 -20.10
N ALA A 248 7.67 -11.32 -20.92
CA ALA A 248 7.05 -11.60 -22.21
C ALA A 248 8.00 -12.32 -23.17
N GLU A 249 9.26 -11.89 -23.26
CA GLU A 249 10.30 -12.58 -24.03
C GLU A 249 10.53 -14.01 -23.53
N LYS A 250 10.59 -14.23 -22.21
CA LYS A 250 10.74 -15.56 -21.61
C LYS A 250 9.55 -16.46 -21.97
N ARG A 251 8.33 -15.95 -21.86
CA ARG A 251 7.10 -16.68 -22.23
C ARG A 251 7.08 -17.05 -23.71
N ARG A 252 7.44 -16.11 -24.61
CA ARG A 252 7.56 -16.39 -26.05
C ARG A 252 8.59 -17.49 -26.34
N ARG A 253 9.75 -17.46 -25.68
CA ARG A 253 10.78 -18.50 -25.83
C ARG A 253 10.31 -19.86 -25.30
N ALA A 254 9.64 -19.91 -24.15
CA ALA A 254 9.11 -21.15 -23.59
C ALA A 254 8.05 -21.78 -24.52
N ALA A 255 7.13 -20.97 -25.04
CA ALA A 255 6.12 -21.40 -26.00
C ALA A 255 6.75 -21.89 -27.31
N ALA A 256 7.78 -21.21 -27.82
CA ALA A 256 8.51 -21.63 -29.03
C ALA A 256 9.29 -22.96 -28.84
N ASN A 257 9.67 -23.28 -27.60
CA ASN A 257 10.43 -24.49 -27.27
C ASN A 257 9.54 -25.68 -26.84
N GLY A 258 8.21 -25.58 -26.94
CA GLY A 258 7.28 -26.67 -26.59
C GLY A 258 7.25 -27.04 -25.11
N LEU A 259 7.79 -26.19 -24.22
CA LEU A 259 7.70 -26.36 -22.78
C LEU A 259 6.39 -25.72 -22.29
N ASP A 260 5.34 -26.52 -22.28
CA ASP A 260 4.09 -26.20 -21.59
C ASP A 260 4.36 -26.14 -20.09
N LEU A 261 4.50 -24.93 -19.54
CA LEU A 261 4.56 -24.72 -18.09
C LEU A 261 3.13 -24.63 -17.55
N ALA A 262 2.42 -25.74 -17.64
CA ALA A 262 1.19 -26.01 -16.91
C ALA A 262 1.52 -26.91 -15.71
N SER A 263 1.78 -26.30 -14.56
CA SER A 263 1.61 -26.83 -13.19
C SER A 263 2.00 -25.74 -12.18
#